data_AF-M7ZCH4-F1
#
_entry.id   AF-M7ZCH4-F1
#
_cell.length_a   1.000
_cell.length_b   1.000
_cell.length_c   1.000
_cell.angle_alpha   90.00
_cell.angle_beta   90.00
_cell.angle_gamma   90.00
#
_symmetry.space_group_name_H-M   'P 1'
#
loop_
_entity.id
_entity.type
_entity.pdbx_description
1 polymer ?
#
loop_
_entity_poly.entity_id
_entity_poly.type
_entity_poly.pdbx_seq_one_letter_code
_entity_poly.pdbx_strand_id
1 'polypeptide(L)'
;MARSMVLLDREIDFTPQDEALSGGQFRWGIWEGRMPTRKAMREDVIRYLRTFKARAVVDNPPELSFLHILVPPQSQPLPPPCMDLDSARISSTDKNLVALYAGGYRPGSGLLGGYLIYDASKDSLSVIPPLPSDDLRGVMGHQSAVIMCDPHGEGEGYLLAELIKKGSSQVGVWLWKSSAPEPKWVSLPGSHPLPSGRFTVDSCFSYRGSTLCWVDLLKGMFLCDLNQDCDNKFSFIKLPRDCPALDWNLEESNFITYSFINKFCTRPEEFVPWPVFVTTSSLSPWMNLDWNSRSGLC
;
A
#
# COMPACT_ATOMS: atom_id res chain seq x y z
N MET A 1 10.25 1.06 -21.68
CA MET A 1 10.07 0.01 -20.64
C MET A 1 10.71 0.51 -19.37
N ALA A 2 10.03 0.42 -18.23
CA ALA A 2 10.63 0.77 -16.93
C ALA A 2 11.71 -0.28 -16.58
N ARG A 3 12.82 0.16 -15.98
CA ARG A 3 13.88 -0.74 -15.53
C ARG A 3 13.45 -1.47 -14.26
N SER A 4 13.91 -2.71 -14.07
CA SER A 4 13.62 -3.49 -12.86
C SER A 4 14.28 -2.86 -11.63
N MET A 5 13.55 -2.76 -10.53
CA MET A 5 14.00 -2.20 -9.26
C MET A 5 13.51 -3.07 -8.11
N VAL A 6 14.35 -3.26 -7.09
CA VAL A 6 13.95 -3.86 -5.80
C VAL A 6 14.07 -2.80 -4.73
N LEU A 7 12.97 -2.52 -4.03
CA LEU A 7 12.95 -1.62 -2.88
C LEU A 7 13.22 -2.44 -1.62
N LEU A 8 14.36 -2.18 -0.98
CA LEU A 8 14.78 -2.89 0.23
C LEU A 8 14.18 -2.33 1.51
N ASP A 9 13.85 -1.03 1.50
CA ASP A 9 13.18 -0.36 2.61
C ASP A 9 11.71 -0.09 2.26
N ARG A 10 10.85 -0.17 3.28
CA ARG A 10 9.43 0.19 3.19
C ARG A 10 9.20 1.63 3.62
N GLU A 11 10.18 2.29 4.21
CA GLU A 11 10.13 3.70 4.57
C GLU A 11 11.00 4.51 3.60
N ILE A 12 10.50 5.67 3.18
CA ILE A 12 11.16 6.57 2.26
C ILE A 12 11.20 7.94 2.91
N ASP A 13 12.39 8.36 3.31
CA ASP A 13 12.61 9.72 3.81
C ASP A 13 12.50 10.74 2.68
N PHE A 14 11.88 11.87 2.99
CA PHE A 14 11.75 12.97 2.06
C PHE A 14 13.03 13.76 1.99
N THR A 15 13.51 13.99 0.77
CA THR A 15 14.73 14.74 0.51
C THR A 15 14.37 16.14 0.07
N PRO A 16 14.89 17.20 0.73
CA PRO A 16 14.74 18.55 0.24
C PRO A 16 15.32 18.70 -1.16
N GLN A 17 14.60 19.38 -2.05
CA GLN A 17 14.99 19.52 -3.46
C GLN A 17 16.36 20.22 -3.61
N ASP A 18 16.70 21.12 -2.69
CA ASP A 18 17.98 21.84 -2.68
C ASP A 18 19.12 21.00 -2.08
N GLU A 19 18.84 20.13 -1.11
CA GLU A 19 19.86 19.25 -0.52
C GLU A 19 20.37 18.21 -1.51
N ALA A 20 19.50 17.71 -2.40
CA ALA A 20 19.89 16.84 -3.51
C ALA A 20 20.89 17.48 -4.48
N LEU A 21 21.09 18.81 -4.39
CA LEU A 21 22.05 19.58 -5.20
C LEU A 21 23.19 20.19 -4.38
N SER A 22 23.09 20.30 -3.05
CA SER A 22 24.00 21.14 -2.27
C SER A 22 24.40 20.65 -0.87
N GLY A 23 23.89 19.51 -0.39
CA GLY A 23 24.37 18.87 0.85
C GLY A 23 24.24 19.70 2.14
N GLY A 24 23.39 20.73 2.16
CA GLY A 24 23.06 21.50 3.36
C GLY A 24 22.13 20.72 4.31
N GLN A 25 21.89 21.24 5.51
CA GLN A 25 20.92 20.71 6.47
C GLN A 25 19.69 21.64 6.52
N PHE A 26 18.52 21.13 6.17
CA PHE A 26 17.26 21.85 6.09
C PHE A 26 16.62 21.94 7.47
N ARG A 27 16.14 23.13 7.84
CA ARG A 27 15.52 23.38 9.15
C ARG A 27 14.11 23.92 8.95
N TRP A 28 13.12 23.19 9.48
CA TRP A 28 11.74 23.66 9.52
C TRP A 28 11.63 24.96 10.34
N GLY A 29 10.89 25.94 9.81
CA GLY A 29 10.63 27.20 10.51
C GLY A 29 9.69 27.02 11.71
N ILE A 30 9.65 28.00 12.61
CA ILE A 30 8.71 28.03 13.73
C ILE A 30 7.37 28.58 13.23
N TRP A 31 6.27 27.86 13.48
CA TRP A 31 4.94 28.32 13.11
C TRP A 31 4.41 29.35 14.11
N GLU A 32 4.04 30.53 13.61
CA GLU A 32 3.42 31.61 14.38
C GLU A 32 2.05 31.93 13.77
N GLY A 33 0.96 31.45 14.37
CA GLY A 33 -0.39 31.67 13.83
C GLY A 33 -1.51 31.19 14.74
N ARG A 34 -2.77 31.31 14.26
CA ARG A 34 -3.94 30.65 14.87
C ARG A 34 -4.12 29.28 14.21
N MET A 35 -4.42 28.25 15.01
CA MET A 35 -4.60 26.90 14.48
C MET A 35 -5.71 26.86 13.44
N PRO A 36 -5.43 26.43 12.19
CA PRO A 36 -6.45 26.30 11.17
C PRO A 36 -7.44 25.18 11.53
N THR A 37 -8.62 25.18 10.89
CA THR A 37 -9.54 24.06 11.04
C THR A 37 -8.91 22.78 10.49
N ARG A 38 -9.32 21.61 11.00
CA ARG A 38 -8.80 20.32 10.51
C ARG A 38 -9.03 20.11 9.02
N LYS A 39 -10.16 20.59 8.50
CA LYS A 39 -10.48 20.54 7.07
C LYS A 39 -9.49 21.39 6.26
N ALA A 40 -9.26 22.64 6.68
CA ALA A 40 -8.28 23.52 6.05
C ALA A 40 -6.87 22.92 6.09
N MET A 41 -6.45 22.37 7.24
CA MET A 41 -5.15 21.68 7.34
C MET A 41 -5.03 20.50 6.37
N ARG A 42 -6.08 19.67 6.23
CA ARG A 42 -6.06 18.56 5.25
C ARG A 42 -5.93 19.07 3.82
N GLU A 43 -6.66 20.12 3.45
CA GLU A 43 -6.59 20.73 2.12
C GLU A 43 -5.21 21.33 1.83
N ASP A 44 -4.61 22.01 2.80
CA ASP A 44 -3.27 22.58 2.70
C ASP A 44 -2.21 21.48 2.57
N VAL A 45 -2.32 20.40 3.34
CA VAL A 45 -1.42 19.23 3.23
C VAL A 45 -1.53 18.59 1.85
N ILE A 46 -2.75 18.39 1.32
CA ILE A 46 -2.90 17.85 -0.04
C ILE A 46 -2.36 18.80 -1.10
N ARG A 47 -2.50 20.12 -0.91
CA ARG A 47 -1.87 21.11 -1.79
C ARG A 47 -0.35 21.02 -1.74
N TYR A 48 0.23 20.83 -0.56
CA TYR A 48 1.66 20.67 -0.37
C TYR A 48 2.19 19.37 -0.97
N LEU A 49 1.55 18.22 -0.73
CA LEU A 49 1.95 16.94 -1.33
C LEU A 49 1.97 16.99 -2.87
N ARG A 50 1.09 17.77 -3.50
CA ARG A 50 1.06 17.96 -4.96
C ARG A 50 2.29 18.67 -5.52
N THR A 51 3.07 19.32 -4.67
CA THR A 51 4.32 19.97 -5.07
C THR A 51 5.51 19.01 -5.06
N PHE A 52 5.34 17.80 -4.53
CA PHE A 52 6.42 16.82 -4.43
C PHE A 52 6.74 16.25 -5.80
N LYS A 53 7.99 15.83 -5.96
CA LYS A 53 8.47 15.11 -7.13
C LYS A 53 9.05 13.78 -6.70
N ALA A 54 9.01 12.80 -7.58
CA ALA A 54 9.76 11.57 -7.38
C ALA A 54 11.04 11.63 -8.22
N ARG A 55 12.08 10.96 -7.74
CA ARG A 55 13.30 10.68 -8.49
C ARG A 55 13.71 9.25 -8.22
N ALA A 56 13.53 8.39 -9.21
CA ALA A 56 14.08 7.04 -9.19
C ALA A 56 15.54 7.07 -9.68
N VAL A 57 16.44 6.47 -8.88
CA VAL A 57 17.81 6.16 -9.26
C VAL A 57 17.85 4.66 -9.49
N VAL A 58 18.10 4.25 -10.73
CA VAL A 58 18.16 2.84 -11.12
C VAL A 58 19.59 2.48 -11.50
N ASP A 59 20.25 1.74 -10.62
CA ASP A 59 21.60 1.21 -10.83
C ASP A 59 21.58 -0.26 -11.27
N ASN A 60 22.74 -0.76 -11.73
CA ASN A 60 22.85 -2.15 -12.17
C ASN A 60 23.08 -3.07 -10.96
N PRO A 61 22.63 -4.32 -10.99
CA PRO A 61 23.03 -5.28 -9.96
C PRO A 61 24.57 -5.44 -9.94
N PRO A 62 25.23 -5.46 -8.76
CA PRO A 62 24.65 -5.57 -7.42
C PRO A 62 24.34 -4.23 -6.72
N GLU A 63 24.51 -3.09 -7.38
CA GLU A 63 24.22 -1.78 -6.81
C GLU A 63 22.72 -1.61 -6.49
N LEU A 64 22.44 -0.87 -5.43
CA LEU A 64 21.08 -0.64 -4.96
C LEU A 64 20.44 0.50 -5.74
N SER A 65 19.19 0.29 -6.11
CA SER A 65 18.34 1.33 -6.68
C SER A 65 17.53 2.02 -5.59
N PHE A 66 17.22 3.31 -5.78
CA PHE A 66 16.57 4.14 -4.77
C PHE A 66 15.39 4.92 -5.37
N LEU A 67 14.37 5.14 -4.56
CA LEU A 67 13.27 6.06 -4.85
C LEU A 67 13.33 7.21 -3.86
N HIS A 68 13.65 8.41 -4.36
CA HIS A 68 13.61 9.63 -3.56
C HIS A 68 12.29 10.37 -3.80
N ILE A 69 11.66 10.82 -2.72
CA ILE A 69 10.59 11.81 -2.79
C ILE A 69 11.20 13.17 -2.47
N LEU A 70 11.25 14.03 -3.49
CA LEU A 70 11.80 15.36 -3.43
C LEU A 70 10.72 16.35 -2.98
N VAL A 71 10.99 17.06 -1.90
CA VAL A 71 10.08 18.07 -1.34
C VAL A 71 10.63 19.46 -1.60
N PRO A 72 9.81 20.42 -2.07
CA PRO A 72 10.29 21.77 -2.26
C PRO A 72 10.62 22.40 -0.90
N PRO A 73 11.49 23.42 -0.88
CA PRO A 73 11.72 24.20 0.32
C PRO A 73 10.38 24.73 0.83
N GLN A 74 10.04 24.46 2.09
CA GLN A 74 8.86 25.07 2.70
C GLN A 74 9.10 26.58 2.81
N SER A 75 8.47 27.35 1.93
CA SER A 75 8.46 28.81 2.00
C SER A 75 7.67 29.32 3.21
N GLN A 76 6.80 28.49 3.79
CA GLN A 76 6.08 28.75 5.04
C GLN A 76 6.10 27.51 5.94
N PRO A 77 6.36 27.68 7.25
CA PRO A 77 6.33 26.57 8.20
C PRO A 77 4.92 25.97 8.30
N LEU A 78 4.82 24.66 8.16
CA LEU A 78 3.56 23.95 8.39
C LEU A 78 3.19 24.00 9.89
N PRO A 79 1.88 24.01 10.22
CA PRO A 79 1.45 23.97 11.62
C PRO A 79 1.93 22.67 12.29
N PRO A 80 2.12 22.64 13.63
CA PRO A 80 2.68 21.48 14.33
C PRO A 80 2.10 20.10 13.98
N PRO A 81 0.77 19.95 13.76
CA PRO A 81 0.17 18.65 13.39
C PRO A 81 0.56 18.14 11.99
N CYS A 82 1.23 18.96 11.19
CA CYS A 82 1.71 18.64 9.84
C CYS A 82 3.22 18.36 9.80
N MET A 83 3.93 18.42 10.93
CA MET A 83 5.38 18.19 10.96
C MET A 83 5.76 16.74 10.63
N ASP A 84 4.85 15.78 10.81
CA ASP A 84 5.04 14.36 10.45
C ASP A 84 4.95 14.12 8.92
N LEU A 85 5.34 15.10 8.09
CA LEU A 85 5.42 15.02 6.63
C LEU A 85 6.87 15.02 6.18
N ASP A 86 7.67 14.16 6.80
CA ASP A 86 9.11 13.97 6.58
C ASP A 86 9.43 12.64 5.87
N SER A 87 8.46 11.74 5.79
CA SER A 87 8.65 10.39 5.29
C SER A 87 7.37 9.85 4.64
N ALA A 88 7.50 8.78 3.86
CA ALA A 88 6.38 7.99 3.38
C ALA A 88 6.63 6.50 3.57
N ARG A 89 5.55 5.75 3.77
CA ARG A 89 5.61 4.29 3.88
C ARG A 89 4.98 3.60 2.69
N ILE A 90 5.69 2.63 2.11
CA ILE A 90 5.17 1.77 1.04
C ILE A 90 4.05 0.90 1.59
N SER A 91 2.86 1.06 1.01
CA SER A 91 1.72 0.20 1.27
C SER A 91 1.76 -1.05 0.38
N SER A 92 1.89 -0.86 -0.93
CA SER A 92 1.92 -1.93 -1.93
C SER A 92 2.58 -1.49 -3.24
N THR A 93 2.85 -2.46 -4.10
CA THR A 93 3.45 -2.27 -5.43
C THR A 93 2.73 -3.16 -6.43
N ASP A 94 2.48 -2.67 -7.64
CA ASP A 94 2.00 -3.49 -8.76
C ASP A 94 2.57 -2.95 -10.09
N LYS A 95 3.23 -3.84 -10.86
CA LYS A 95 3.95 -3.52 -12.10
C LYS A 95 4.89 -2.31 -11.93
N ASN A 96 4.55 -1.18 -12.55
CA ASN A 96 5.30 0.07 -12.56
C ASN A 96 4.84 1.08 -11.49
N LEU A 97 3.92 0.68 -10.61
CA LEU A 97 3.30 1.56 -9.62
C LEU A 97 3.74 1.21 -8.20
N VAL A 98 4.01 2.24 -7.42
CA VAL A 98 4.30 2.15 -5.98
C VAL A 98 3.30 3.02 -5.23
N ALA A 99 2.55 2.43 -4.31
CA ALA A 99 1.60 3.13 -3.46
C ALA A 99 2.22 3.42 -2.09
N LEU A 100 2.14 4.68 -1.67
CA LEU A 100 2.78 5.20 -0.47
C LEU A 100 1.75 5.93 0.40
N TYR A 101 1.84 5.77 1.71
CA TYR A 101 1.22 6.68 2.67
C TYR A 101 2.20 7.78 3.00
N ALA A 102 1.88 9.03 2.66
CA ALA A 102 2.71 10.17 3.00
C ALA A 102 2.46 10.64 4.43
N GLY A 103 3.55 10.80 5.16
CA GLY A 103 3.59 11.19 6.56
C GLY A 103 2.94 10.20 7.51
N GLY A 104 2.45 10.72 8.64
CA GLY A 104 1.72 9.95 9.65
C GLY A 104 0.36 9.41 9.18
N TYR A 105 -0.14 9.80 8.01
CA TYR A 105 -1.46 9.41 7.55
C TYR A 105 -1.61 7.89 7.43
N ARG A 106 -2.62 7.35 8.11
CA ARG A 106 -3.14 6.00 7.89
C ARG A 106 -4.67 6.07 7.84
N PRO A 107 -5.36 5.17 7.13
CA PRO A 107 -6.81 5.08 7.15
C PRO A 107 -7.35 5.05 8.58
N GLY A 108 -8.31 5.92 8.91
CA GLY A 108 -8.86 6.03 10.27
C GLY A 108 -7.91 6.65 11.31
N SER A 109 -6.69 7.04 10.95
CA SER A 109 -5.80 7.84 11.79
C SER A 109 -6.23 9.31 11.81
N GLY A 110 -5.97 9.97 12.93
CA GLY A 110 -6.10 11.41 13.03
C GLY A 110 -4.97 12.20 12.37
N LEU A 111 -3.86 11.53 12.03
CA LEU A 111 -2.68 12.18 11.47
C LEU A 111 -2.95 12.67 10.05
N LEU A 112 -2.26 13.75 9.68
CA LEU A 112 -2.40 14.40 8.38
C LEU A 112 -1.48 13.73 7.34
N GLY A 113 -1.80 13.95 6.07
CA GLY A 113 -1.11 13.33 4.93
C GLY A 113 -2.11 12.87 3.88
N GLY A 114 -1.74 11.84 3.13
CA GLY A 114 -2.54 11.27 2.06
C GLY A 114 -1.82 10.11 1.40
N TYR A 115 -2.22 9.76 0.18
CA TYR A 115 -1.52 8.75 -0.61
C TYR A 115 -0.70 9.41 -1.71
N LEU A 116 0.49 8.85 -1.97
CA LEU A 116 1.30 9.14 -3.14
C LEU A 116 1.38 7.87 -3.99
N ILE A 117 1.15 8.02 -5.30
CA ILE A 117 1.34 6.95 -6.27
C ILE A 117 2.47 7.35 -7.19
N TYR A 118 3.60 6.65 -7.10
CA TYR A 118 4.69 6.80 -8.05
C TYR A 118 4.47 5.85 -9.23
N ASP A 119 4.50 6.41 -10.44
CA ASP A 119 4.47 5.67 -11.70
C ASP A 119 5.85 5.75 -12.37
N ALA A 120 6.60 4.66 -12.30
CA ALA A 120 7.94 4.54 -12.87
C ALA A 120 7.96 4.55 -14.40
N SER A 121 6.83 4.28 -15.08
CA SER A 121 6.75 4.31 -16.54
C SER A 121 6.69 5.73 -17.09
N LYS A 122 6.11 6.65 -16.30
CA LYS A 122 5.93 8.06 -16.63
C LYS A 122 6.86 8.98 -15.85
N ASP A 123 7.63 8.41 -14.93
CA ASP A 123 8.40 9.12 -13.91
C ASP A 123 7.57 10.22 -13.23
N SER A 124 6.37 9.85 -12.79
CA SER A 124 5.36 10.80 -12.31
C SER A 124 4.84 10.43 -10.93
N LEU A 125 4.50 11.43 -10.14
CA LEU A 125 3.94 11.27 -8.81
C LEU A 125 2.51 11.82 -8.78
N SER A 126 1.55 10.98 -8.43
CA SER A 126 0.14 11.37 -8.25
C SER A 126 -0.20 11.45 -6.77
N VAL A 127 -1.06 12.40 -6.40
CA VAL A 127 -1.52 12.59 -5.03
C VAL A 127 -3.00 12.26 -4.93
N ILE A 128 -3.35 11.39 -3.99
CA ILE A 128 -4.73 11.01 -3.69
C ILE A 128 -5.08 11.52 -2.28
N PRO A 129 -6.21 12.23 -2.12
CA PRO A 129 -6.63 12.72 -0.81
C PRO A 129 -6.94 11.56 0.15
N PRO A 130 -7.00 11.82 1.47
CA PRO A 130 -7.40 10.83 2.44
C PRO A 130 -8.81 10.32 2.17
N LEU A 131 -9.10 9.12 2.68
CA LEU A 131 -10.47 8.63 2.74
C LEU A 131 -11.42 9.61 3.46
N PRO A 132 -12.71 9.69 3.03
CA PRO A 132 -13.74 10.45 3.73
C PRO A 132 -13.89 9.99 5.19
N SER A 133 -13.99 10.94 6.12
CA SER A 133 -13.85 10.68 7.57
C SER A 133 -15.05 9.99 8.22
N ASP A 134 -16.23 10.04 7.60
CA ASP A 134 -17.50 9.87 8.33
C ASP A 134 -17.80 8.43 8.76
N ASP A 135 -17.13 7.43 8.16
CA ASP A 135 -17.39 6.00 8.40
C ASP A 135 -16.19 5.21 8.94
N LEU A 136 -15.04 5.84 9.17
CA LEU A 136 -13.79 5.12 9.47
C LEU A 136 -13.59 4.92 10.96
N ARG A 137 -13.80 3.68 11.45
CA ARG A 137 -13.45 3.31 12.83
C ARG A 137 -12.11 2.57 12.88
N GLY A 138 -11.03 3.31 12.70
CA GLY A 138 -9.67 2.87 12.96
C GLY A 138 -8.92 2.25 11.78
N VAL A 139 -7.67 1.90 12.04
CA VAL A 139 -6.68 1.44 11.06
C VAL A 139 -6.75 -0.08 10.90
N MET A 140 -6.75 -0.58 9.66
CA MET A 140 -6.69 -2.03 9.36
C MET A 140 -5.25 -2.57 9.28
N GLY A 141 -4.25 -1.80 9.73
CA GLY A 141 -2.83 -2.11 9.62
C GLY A 141 -2.07 -1.03 8.86
N HIS A 142 -0.75 -1.19 8.73
CA HIS A 142 0.11 -0.18 8.09
C HIS A 142 0.24 -0.36 6.57
N GLN A 143 -0.36 -1.41 5.99
CA GLN A 143 -0.20 -1.82 4.59
C GLN A 143 -1.52 -2.29 3.99
N SER A 144 -2.58 -1.49 4.16
CA SER A 144 -3.94 -1.88 3.77
C SER A 144 -4.39 -1.33 2.41
N ALA A 145 -3.57 -0.53 1.72
CA ALA A 145 -3.87 -0.08 0.36
C ALA A 145 -3.22 -0.97 -0.69
N VAL A 146 -4.03 -1.60 -1.54
CA VAL A 146 -3.63 -2.37 -2.73
C VAL A 146 -3.73 -1.46 -3.95
N ILE A 147 -2.68 -1.41 -4.77
CA ILE A 147 -2.74 -0.82 -6.11
C ILE A 147 -2.86 -1.92 -7.16
N MET A 148 -3.66 -1.68 -8.18
CA MET A 148 -3.83 -2.57 -9.32
C MET A 148 -3.83 -1.74 -10.60
N CYS A 149 -2.97 -2.05 -11.56
CA CYS A 149 -3.07 -1.45 -12.89
C CYS A 149 -4.37 -1.90 -13.55
N ASP A 150 -5.22 -0.96 -13.97
CA ASP A 150 -6.57 -1.24 -14.50
C ASP A 150 -6.46 -2.13 -15.75
N PRO A 151 -6.80 -3.43 -15.69
CA PRO A 151 -6.69 -4.31 -16.84
C PRO A 151 -7.96 -4.28 -17.71
N HIS A 152 -9.02 -3.62 -17.24
CA HIS A 152 -10.34 -3.59 -17.87
C HIS A 152 -10.72 -2.20 -18.40
N GLY A 153 -9.93 -1.16 -18.12
CA GLY A 153 -10.10 0.16 -18.69
C GLY A 153 -9.58 0.22 -20.12
N GLU A 154 -10.36 0.79 -21.04
CA GLU A 154 -9.93 1.14 -22.41
C GLU A 154 -8.83 2.23 -22.46
N GLY A 155 -8.09 2.46 -21.36
CA GLY A 155 -7.10 3.53 -21.22
C GLY A 155 -6.07 3.30 -20.10
N GLU A 156 -5.11 4.21 -19.98
CA GLU A 156 -4.06 4.16 -18.96
C GLU A 156 -4.60 4.55 -17.57
N GLY A 157 -4.56 3.64 -16.60
CA GLY A 157 -4.98 3.96 -15.24
C GLY A 157 -4.69 2.87 -14.21
N TYR A 158 -5.04 3.18 -12.96
CA TYR A 158 -4.91 2.29 -11.83
C TYR A 158 -6.10 2.41 -10.88
N LEU A 159 -6.27 1.36 -10.10
CA LEU A 159 -7.18 1.26 -8.98
C LEU A 159 -6.36 1.25 -7.70
N LEU A 160 -6.68 2.13 -6.76
CA LEU A 160 -6.19 2.06 -5.39
C LEU A 160 -7.34 1.63 -4.50
N ALA A 161 -7.17 0.54 -3.76
CA ALA A 161 -8.18 -0.04 -2.90
C ALA A 161 -7.71 -0.09 -1.45
N GLU A 162 -8.53 0.41 -0.54
CA GLU A 162 -8.22 0.48 0.88
C GLU A 162 -9.18 -0.40 1.68
N LEU A 163 -8.64 -1.33 2.48
CA LEU A 163 -9.44 -2.14 3.38
C LEU A 163 -9.78 -1.33 4.64
N ILE A 164 -11.06 -1.18 4.92
CA ILE A 164 -11.55 -0.39 6.04
C ILE A 164 -12.37 -1.25 7.00
N LYS A 165 -12.38 -0.83 8.27
CA LYS A 165 -13.33 -1.32 9.25
C LYS A 165 -14.64 -0.55 9.12
N LYS A 166 -15.71 -1.25 8.73
CA LYS A 166 -17.08 -0.75 8.63
C LYS A 166 -17.85 -1.12 9.90
N GLY A 167 -18.24 -0.14 10.69
CA GLY A 167 -18.88 -0.38 11.98
C GLY A 167 -17.95 -1.09 12.98
N SER A 168 -18.48 -2.01 13.79
CA SER A 168 -17.71 -2.73 14.83
C SER A 168 -17.17 -4.09 14.39
N SER A 169 -17.84 -4.75 13.44
CA SER A 169 -17.63 -6.17 13.11
C SER A 169 -17.59 -6.48 11.62
N GLN A 170 -17.58 -5.46 10.74
CA GLN A 170 -17.52 -5.68 9.30
C GLN A 170 -16.32 -5.00 8.65
N VAL A 171 -15.83 -5.59 7.58
CA VAL A 171 -14.84 -4.98 6.68
C VAL A 171 -15.52 -4.55 5.40
N GLY A 172 -15.04 -3.44 4.86
CA GLY A 172 -15.43 -2.93 3.55
C GLY A 172 -14.19 -2.46 2.79
N VAL A 173 -14.38 -2.09 1.53
CA VAL A 173 -13.31 -1.59 0.68
C VAL A 173 -13.73 -0.26 0.07
N TRP A 174 -12.85 0.72 0.14
CA TRP A 174 -12.97 1.95 -0.66
C TRP A 174 -12.06 1.85 -1.86
N LEU A 175 -12.56 2.29 -3.01
CA LEU A 175 -11.86 2.25 -4.28
C LEU A 175 -11.65 3.67 -4.82
N TRP A 176 -10.47 3.92 -5.34
CA TRP A 176 -10.12 5.11 -6.11
C TRP A 176 -9.72 4.67 -7.52
N LYS A 177 -10.38 5.23 -8.54
CA LYS A 177 -10.07 4.95 -9.93
C LYS A 177 -9.43 6.18 -10.58
N SER A 178 -8.17 6.04 -11.02
CA SER A 178 -7.41 7.17 -11.56
C SER A 178 -7.93 7.65 -12.92
N SER A 179 -8.55 6.77 -13.71
CA SER A 179 -9.06 7.06 -15.04
C SER A 179 -10.48 7.64 -15.05
N ALA A 180 -11.11 7.85 -13.89
CA ALA A 180 -12.40 8.52 -13.82
C ALA A 180 -12.27 10.01 -14.19
N PRO A 181 -13.27 10.64 -14.84
CA PRO A 181 -13.23 12.08 -15.17
C PRO A 181 -13.02 12.97 -13.94
N GLU A 182 -13.63 12.60 -12.82
CA GLU A 182 -13.43 13.21 -11.51
C GLU A 182 -13.12 12.11 -10.49
N PRO A 183 -11.83 11.74 -10.33
CA PRO A 183 -11.43 10.69 -9.40
C PRO A 183 -11.86 11.03 -7.98
N LYS A 184 -12.60 10.11 -7.37
CA LYS A 184 -13.04 10.20 -5.98
C LYS A 184 -13.04 8.81 -5.36
N TRP A 185 -12.95 8.81 -4.04
CA TRP A 185 -13.17 7.60 -3.26
C TRP A 185 -14.62 7.15 -3.40
N VAL A 186 -14.82 5.87 -3.72
CA VAL A 186 -16.13 5.21 -3.82
C VAL A 186 -16.13 3.96 -2.94
N SER A 187 -17.11 3.84 -2.06
CA SER A 187 -17.29 2.64 -1.24
C SER A 187 -17.81 1.50 -2.09
N LEU A 188 -17.15 0.35 -2.09
CA LEU A 188 -17.64 -0.84 -2.77
C LEU A 188 -18.86 -1.40 -2.03
N PRO A 189 -19.91 -1.80 -2.76
CA PRO A 189 -21.08 -2.41 -2.14
C PRO A 189 -20.72 -3.80 -1.57
N GLY A 190 -21.39 -4.14 -0.48
CA GLY A 190 -21.12 -5.36 0.30
C GLY A 190 -20.21 -5.11 1.50
N SER A 191 -20.02 -6.17 2.29
CA SER A 191 -19.13 -6.20 3.44
C SER A 191 -18.97 -7.64 3.89
N HIS A 192 -17.90 -7.93 4.63
CA HIS A 192 -17.70 -9.26 5.22
C HIS A 192 -17.50 -9.14 6.73
N PRO A 193 -17.92 -10.13 7.54
CA PRO A 193 -17.59 -10.16 8.96
C PRO A 193 -16.07 -10.12 9.18
N LEU A 194 -15.60 -9.33 10.14
CA LEU A 194 -14.22 -9.43 10.60
C LEU A 194 -13.98 -10.83 11.18
N PRO A 195 -12.80 -11.42 10.96
CA PRO A 195 -12.40 -12.60 11.72
C PRO A 195 -12.33 -12.26 13.22
N SER A 196 -12.47 -13.28 14.07
CA SER A 196 -12.45 -13.09 15.52
C SER A 196 -11.08 -12.57 16.01
N GLY A 197 -11.14 -11.53 16.84
CA GLY A 197 -9.97 -10.83 17.35
C GLY A 197 -9.50 -9.68 16.46
N ARG A 198 -8.32 -9.14 16.75
CA ARG A 198 -7.72 -8.06 15.96
C ARG A 198 -7.12 -8.63 14.67
N PHE A 199 -7.59 -8.13 13.52
CA PHE A 199 -7.00 -8.38 12.21
C PHE A 199 -6.11 -7.18 11.85
N THR A 200 -4.87 -7.44 11.44
CA THR A 200 -3.89 -6.42 11.06
C THR A 200 -3.25 -6.81 9.74
N VAL A 201 -3.34 -5.95 8.74
CA VAL A 201 -2.75 -6.20 7.44
C VAL A 201 -1.22 -6.00 7.51
N ASP A 202 -0.51 -7.10 7.30
CA ASP A 202 0.95 -7.18 7.20
C ASP A 202 1.45 -7.08 5.76
N SER A 203 0.60 -7.43 4.78
CA SER A 203 0.91 -7.35 3.36
C SER A 203 -0.37 -7.29 2.53
N CYS A 204 -0.29 -6.69 1.35
CA CYS A 204 -1.40 -6.69 0.41
C CYS A 204 -0.89 -6.68 -1.04
N PHE A 205 -1.66 -7.29 -1.95
CA PHE A 205 -1.29 -7.45 -3.35
C PHE A 205 -2.53 -7.67 -4.22
N SER A 206 -2.38 -7.48 -5.53
CA SER A 206 -3.37 -7.85 -6.53
C SER A 206 -3.10 -9.26 -7.07
N TYR A 207 -4.15 -10.00 -7.40
CA TYR A 207 -4.06 -11.33 -7.99
C TYR A 207 -4.97 -11.43 -9.22
N ARG A 208 -4.41 -11.98 -10.31
CA ARG A 208 -5.11 -12.20 -11.60
C ARG A 208 -5.79 -10.96 -12.19
N GLY A 209 -5.41 -9.76 -11.78
CA GLY A 209 -5.95 -8.51 -12.32
C GLY A 209 -7.42 -8.21 -11.92
N SER A 210 -8.04 -8.98 -11.04
CA SER A 210 -9.39 -8.69 -10.55
C SER A 210 -9.56 -8.91 -9.06
N THR A 211 -8.67 -9.67 -8.42
CA THR A 211 -8.75 -9.97 -6.99
C THR A 211 -7.77 -9.11 -6.21
N LEU A 212 -8.25 -8.50 -5.13
CA LEU A 212 -7.46 -7.74 -4.17
C LEU A 212 -7.28 -8.59 -2.91
N CYS A 213 -6.04 -8.70 -2.43
CA CYS A 213 -5.68 -9.56 -1.32
C CYS A 213 -5.06 -8.75 -0.18
N TRP A 214 -5.54 -8.96 1.04
CA TRP A 214 -4.96 -8.42 2.27
C TRP A 214 -4.63 -9.56 3.22
N VAL A 215 -3.37 -9.64 3.63
CA VAL A 215 -2.84 -10.76 4.42
C VAL A 215 -2.52 -10.26 5.82
N ASP A 216 -3.07 -10.98 6.80
CA ASP A 216 -2.63 -11.00 8.18
C ASP A 216 -1.90 -12.34 8.38
N LEU A 217 -0.60 -12.28 8.66
CA LEU A 217 0.27 -13.46 8.71
C LEU A 217 -0.04 -14.39 9.88
N LEU A 218 -0.95 -13.99 10.78
CA LEU A 218 -1.38 -14.76 11.96
C LEU A 218 -2.84 -15.23 11.88
N LYS A 219 -3.65 -14.63 10.99
CA LYS A 219 -5.09 -14.91 10.89
C LYS A 219 -5.47 -15.51 9.56
N GLY A 220 -4.89 -15.01 8.47
CA GLY A 220 -5.21 -15.45 7.11
C GLY A 220 -5.33 -14.30 6.14
N MET A 221 -6.07 -14.52 5.07
CA MET A 221 -6.15 -13.61 3.94
C MET A 221 -7.59 -13.20 3.66
N PHE A 222 -7.81 -11.90 3.53
CA PHE A 222 -9.04 -11.32 3.05
C PHE A 222 -8.95 -11.06 1.55
N LEU A 223 -10.01 -11.41 0.82
CA LEU A 223 -10.09 -11.32 -0.63
C LEU A 223 -11.28 -10.46 -1.03
N CYS A 224 -11.07 -9.63 -2.05
CA CYS A 224 -12.14 -8.90 -2.75
C CYS A 224 -12.00 -9.13 -4.26
N ASP A 225 -12.94 -9.84 -4.89
CA ASP A 225 -12.97 -10.04 -6.34
C ASP A 225 -13.85 -8.97 -7.00
N LEU A 226 -13.23 -8.08 -7.77
CA LEU A 226 -13.90 -6.97 -8.44
C LEU A 226 -14.87 -7.43 -9.54
N ASN A 227 -14.72 -8.66 -10.04
CA ASN A 227 -15.58 -9.24 -11.08
C ASN A 227 -16.86 -9.88 -10.54
N GLN A 228 -16.97 -10.05 -9.22
CA GLN A 228 -18.13 -10.69 -8.60
C GLN A 228 -19.14 -9.67 -8.07
N ASP A 229 -20.39 -10.12 -7.99
CA ASP A 229 -21.48 -9.35 -7.40
C ASP A 229 -21.41 -9.31 -5.86
N CYS A 230 -22.17 -8.39 -5.26
CA CYS A 230 -22.07 -7.97 -3.86
C CYS A 230 -21.93 -9.10 -2.82
N ASP A 231 -22.61 -10.23 -3.00
CA ASP A 231 -22.67 -11.31 -2.01
C ASP A 231 -21.45 -12.24 -2.04
N ASN A 232 -20.80 -12.40 -3.19
CA ASN A 232 -19.61 -13.26 -3.34
C ASN A 232 -18.31 -12.47 -3.53
N LYS A 233 -18.41 -11.14 -3.61
CA LYS A 233 -17.26 -10.22 -3.75
C LYS A 233 -16.20 -10.43 -2.68
N PHE A 234 -16.61 -10.73 -1.45
CA PHE A 234 -15.70 -10.80 -0.32
C PHE A 234 -15.59 -12.22 0.21
N SER A 235 -14.36 -12.63 0.52
CA SER A 235 -14.12 -13.89 1.22
C SER A 235 -12.94 -13.79 2.17
N PHE A 236 -12.93 -14.66 3.19
CA PHE A 236 -11.83 -14.78 4.14
C PHE A 236 -11.31 -16.21 4.17
N ILE A 237 -10.02 -16.38 3.89
CA ILE A 237 -9.31 -17.64 3.98
C ILE A 237 -8.53 -17.65 5.29
N LYS A 238 -8.98 -18.45 6.25
CA LYS A 238 -8.29 -18.62 7.53
C LYS A 238 -6.99 -19.42 7.35
N LEU A 239 -5.95 -19.09 8.12
CA LEU A 239 -4.76 -19.94 8.19
C LEU A 239 -5.11 -21.37 8.67
N PRO A 240 -4.36 -22.39 8.21
CA PRO A 240 -4.46 -23.74 8.74
C PRO A 240 -4.31 -23.76 10.27
N ARG A 241 -5.02 -24.68 10.94
CA ARG A 241 -5.02 -24.75 12.41
C ARG A 241 -3.65 -25.07 13.01
N ASP A 242 -2.78 -25.71 12.23
CA ASP A 242 -1.45 -26.15 12.64
C ASP A 242 -0.35 -25.12 12.32
N CYS A 243 -0.71 -23.91 11.90
CA CYS A 243 0.25 -22.82 11.78
C CYS A 243 0.81 -22.51 13.18
N PRO A 244 2.15 -22.44 13.35
CA PRO A 244 2.73 -22.09 14.63
C PRO A 244 2.23 -20.70 15.03
N ALA A 245 1.37 -20.66 16.03
CA ALA A 245 1.00 -19.42 16.68
C ALA A 245 2.28 -18.90 17.34
N LEU A 246 2.77 -17.76 16.87
CA LEU A 246 3.82 -17.07 17.61
C LEU A 246 3.26 -16.78 19.02
N ASP A 247 4.01 -17.18 20.04
CA ASP A 247 3.64 -16.97 21.44
C ASP A 247 3.65 -15.46 21.73
N TRP A 248 2.49 -14.92 22.10
CA TRP A 248 2.22 -13.48 22.26
C TRP A 248 2.64 -12.93 23.63
N ASN A 249 3.45 -13.66 24.39
CA ASN A 249 3.97 -13.23 25.69
C ASN A 249 5.10 -12.19 25.59
N LEU A 250 4.92 -11.19 24.73
CA LEU A 250 5.70 -9.94 24.73
C LEU A 250 4.74 -8.78 24.89
N GLU A 251 4.22 -8.62 26.12
CA GLU A 251 3.90 -7.28 26.58
C GLU A 251 5.18 -6.44 26.43
N GLU A 252 5.05 -5.27 25.79
CA GLU A 252 6.09 -4.25 25.63
C GLU A 252 7.24 -4.54 24.64
N SER A 253 6.97 -4.49 23.33
CA SER A 253 7.95 -4.00 22.33
C SER A 253 7.33 -3.76 20.95
N ASN A 254 6.47 -2.75 20.85
CA ASN A 254 5.66 -2.39 19.66
C ASN A 254 6.41 -1.85 18.43
N PHE A 255 7.71 -2.14 18.25
CA PHE A 255 8.44 -1.70 17.04
C PHE A 255 9.36 -2.78 16.46
N ILE A 256 9.92 -3.65 17.29
CA ILE A 256 10.97 -4.59 16.85
C ILE A 256 10.34 -5.84 16.21
N THR A 257 9.22 -6.34 16.74
CA THR A 257 8.59 -7.61 16.31
C THR A 257 8.02 -7.57 14.90
N TYR A 258 7.47 -6.44 14.46
CA TYR A 258 6.96 -6.27 13.08
C TYR A 258 8.09 -6.25 12.02
N SER A 259 9.32 -5.89 12.40
CA SER A 259 10.48 -5.99 11.50
C SER A 259 10.95 -7.44 11.30
N PHE A 260 10.78 -8.29 12.32
CA PHE A 260 11.22 -9.68 12.29
C PHE A 260 10.32 -10.59 11.46
N ILE A 261 8.99 -10.37 11.47
CA ILE A 261 8.06 -11.19 10.67
C ILE A 261 8.36 -11.06 9.16
N ASN A 262 8.77 -9.88 8.70
CA ASN A 262 9.20 -9.68 7.31
C ASN A 262 10.53 -10.40 6.97
N LYS A 263 11.38 -10.71 7.95
CA LYS A 263 12.66 -11.41 7.74
C LYS A 263 12.50 -12.92 7.67
N PHE A 264 11.57 -13.52 8.44
CA PHE A 264 11.45 -14.99 8.53
C PHE A 264 10.75 -15.67 7.35
N CYS A 265 10.16 -14.91 6.41
CA CYS A 265 9.73 -15.46 5.11
C CYS A 265 10.89 -15.73 4.13
N THR A 266 12.15 -15.53 4.54
CA THR A 266 13.33 -15.88 3.74
C THR A 266 13.97 -17.17 4.27
N ARG A 267 13.43 -18.34 3.89
CA ARG A 267 14.23 -19.57 3.91
C ARG A 267 15.08 -19.60 2.64
N PRO A 268 16.41 -19.83 2.71
CA PRO A 268 17.31 -19.55 1.58
C PRO A 268 17.32 -20.63 0.48
N GLU A 269 16.71 -21.80 0.68
CA GLU A 269 17.09 -22.98 -0.09
C GLU A 269 16.20 -23.35 -1.29
N GLU A 270 15.12 -22.61 -1.57
CA GLU A 270 14.29 -22.89 -2.76
C GLU A 270 13.79 -21.62 -3.47
N PHE A 271 14.61 -20.56 -3.53
CA PHE A 271 14.29 -19.43 -4.40
C PHE A 271 14.87 -19.66 -5.80
N VAL A 272 14.01 -20.11 -6.73
CA VAL A 272 14.12 -19.68 -8.12
C VAL A 272 13.64 -18.23 -8.13
N PRO A 273 14.48 -17.23 -8.44
CA PRO A 273 14.05 -15.84 -8.50
C PRO A 273 12.94 -15.71 -9.53
N TRP A 274 11.78 -15.19 -9.11
CA TRP A 274 10.75 -14.74 -10.04
C TRP A 274 11.37 -13.63 -10.90
N PRO A 275 11.55 -13.85 -12.21
CA PRO A 275 12.05 -12.80 -13.08
C PRO A 275 10.93 -11.78 -13.26
N VAL A 276 11.16 -10.57 -12.78
CA VAL A 276 10.42 -9.39 -13.24
C VAL A 276 10.87 -9.18 -14.69
N PHE A 277 10.02 -9.59 -15.63
CA PHE A 277 10.12 -9.59 -17.10
C PHE A 277 10.99 -10.68 -17.77
N VAL A 278 10.33 -11.71 -18.30
CA VAL A 278 10.70 -12.32 -19.59
C VAL A 278 9.43 -12.44 -20.44
N THR A 279 9.33 -11.67 -21.52
CA THR A 279 8.43 -11.97 -22.62
C THR A 279 9.20 -12.79 -23.64
N THR A 280 8.96 -14.09 -23.69
CA THR A 280 9.16 -14.87 -24.91
C THR A 280 8.06 -15.92 -24.99
N SER A 281 7.22 -15.78 -26.02
CA SER A 281 6.38 -16.82 -26.56
C SER A 281 7.15 -18.13 -26.76
N SER A 282 6.77 -19.20 -26.07
CA SER A 282 6.72 -20.57 -26.61
C SER A 282 6.31 -21.58 -25.53
N LEU A 283 5.74 -22.68 -25.99
CA LEU A 283 4.99 -23.71 -25.30
C LEU A 283 5.84 -24.66 -24.43
N SER A 284 5.39 -24.87 -23.17
CA SER A 284 5.42 -26.13 -22.36
C SER A 284 6.78 -26.80 -22.02
N PRO A 285 6.85 -27.86 -21.17
CA PRO A 285 5.89 -28.40 -20.16
C PRO A 285 6.51 -28.45 -18.74
N TRP A 286 5.73 -28.56 -17.66
CA TRP A 286 5.98 -29.39 -16.45
C TRP A 286 4.91 -29.04 -15.39
N MET A 287 4.38 -30.08 -14.77
CA MET A 287 3.29 -30.12 -13.77
C MET A 287 1.85 -29.98 -14.31
N ASN A 288 1.48 -31.03 -15.04
CA ASN A 288 0.19 -31.69 -14.81
C ASN A 288 0.13 -32.10 -13.32
N LEU A 289 -0.83 -31.54 -12.59
CA LEU A 289 -1.42 -32.21 -11.43
C LEU A 289 -2.83 -32.60 -11.83
N ASP A 290 -2.97 -33.86 -12.21
CA ASP A 290 -4.23 -34.53 -12.51
C ASP A 290 -5.20 -34.36 -11.34
N TRP A 291 -6.25 -33.58 -11.55
CA TRP A 291 -7.51 -33.72 -10.83
C TRP A 291 -8.42 -34.61 -11.67
N ASN A 292 -8.12 -35.91 -11.73
CA ASN A 292 -9.14 -36.91 -12.05
C ASN A 292 -8.76 -38.33 -11.61
N SER A 293 -9.82 -39.05 -11.20
CA SER A 293 -9.89 -40.46 -10.76
C SER A 293 -9.81 -40.68 -9.24
N ARG A 294 -10.75 -41.39 -8.59
CA ARG A 294 -11.86 -42.21 -9.10
C ARG A 294 -12.82 -42.61 -7.96
N SER A 295 -14.12 -42.63 -8.29
CA SER A 295 -15.18 -43.61 -7.90
C SER A 295 -15.25 -44.10 -6.44
N GLY A 296 -16.33 -43.93 -5.68
CA GLY A 296 -17.71 -44.32 -5.99
C GLY A 296 -17.97 -45.75 -5.48
N LEU A 297 -18.92 -45.92 -4.56
CA LEU A 297 -19.81 -47.10 -4.37
C LEU A 297 -20.66 -46.97 -3.08
N CYS A 298 -21.94 -47.31 -3.24
CA CYS A 298 -23.08 -47.36 -2.30
C CYS A 298 -23.79 -46.03 -1.99
#